data_AF-W6YJX4-F1
#
_entry.id   AF-W6YJX4-F1
#
_cell.length_a   1.000
_cell.length_b   1.000
_cell.length_c   1.000
_cell.angle_alpha   90.00
_cell.angle_beta   90.00
_cell.angle_gamma   90.00
#
_symmetry.space_group_name_H-M   'P 1'
#
loop_
_entity.id
_entity.type
_entity.pdbx_description
1 polymer ?
#
loop_
_entity_poly.entity_id
_entity_poly.type
_entity_poly.pdbx_seq_one_letter_code
_entity_poly.pdbx_strand_id
1 'polypeptide(L)'
;MADRFPSLDEIDAGQTEARGDSAAFDLVGDTADADDFLSRERALLGDDADQFASENDRTATVEDGEDDLLGGGFSQAQAGGEEMSGFESSFPAIDTTNEHMAPGGTITGSSLPFLPGQPAPSFTPQRSDSPEPDVIREWRERRDLQIQHRDEVAEERKQSTIKEAQQNIDDFYENYNNKKEKEIAKTRKEAEEFLANRDDTTAGGTSWERIAKLVDLSGKGTKGGASGSDKARFRELLLSLKKDEKAPGATGY
;
A
#
# COMPACT_ATOMS: atom_id res chain seq x y z
N MET A 1 -13.55 12.83 36.29
CA MET A 1 -13.75 12.86 34.82
C MET A 1 -12.80 13.89 34.18
N ALA A 2 -11.53 13.95 34.63
CA ALA A 2 -10.63 15.06 34.30
C ALA A 2 -9.24 14.64 33.75
N ASP A 3 -8.90 13.36 33.66
CA ASP A 3 -7.53 12.94 33.36
C ASP A 3 -7.44 12.17 32.03
N ARG A 4 -7.78 12.84 30.93
CA ARG A 4 -7.63 12.31 29.57
C ARG A 4 -6.72 13.16 28.68
N PHE A 5 -6.21 14.27 29.19
CA PHE A 5 -5.31 15.16 28.45
C PHE A 5 -3.95 15.21 29.14
N PRO A 6 -2.85 15.17 28.37
CA PRO A 6 -1.50 15.35 28.89
C PRO A 6 -1.37 16.70 29.62
N SER A 7 -0.62 16.69 30.73
CA SER A 7 -0.32 17.91 31.47
C SER A 7 0.69 18.77 30.69
N LEU A 8 0.66 20.10 30.90
CA LEU A 8 1.56 21.03 30.20
C LEU A 8 3.05 20.73 30.45
N ASP A 9 3.40 20.18 31.63
CA ASP A 9 4.76 19.70 31.93
C ASP A 9 5.17 18.44 31.13
N GLU A 10 4.22 17.57 30.78
CA GLU A 10 4.50 16.36 29.96
C GLU A 10 4.69 16.69 28.47
N ILE A 11 4.00 17.72 27.98
CA ILE A 11 4.13 18.18 26.59
C ILE A 11 5.50 18.84 26.38
N ASP A 12 5.99 19.62 27.36
CA ASP A 12 7.33 20.23 27.31
C ASP A 12 8.46 19.17 27.39
N ALA A 13 8.18 18.02 28.02
CA ALA A 13 9.06 16.86 28.06
C ALA A 13 9.01 15.97 26.79
N GLY A 14 8.23 16.34 25.77
CA GLY A 14 8.16 15.64 24.49
C GLY A 14 7.31 14.36 24.48
N GLN A 15 6.48 14.12 25.50
CA GLN A 15 5.55 12.99 25.52
C GLN A 15 4.16 13.46 25.05
N THR A 16 3.82 13.16 23.79
CA THR A 16 2.53 13.57 23.17
C THR A 16 1.52 12.43 23.03
N GLU A 17 1.79 11.25 23.61
CA GLU A 17 0.87 10.12 23.50
C GLU A 17 -0.26 10.22 24.54
N ALA A 18 -1.51 10.16 24.06
CA ALA A 18 -2.68 10.11 24.93
C ALA A 18 -2.66 8.81 25.73
N ARG A 19 -2.85 8.91 27.05
CA ARG A 19 -2.89 7.75 27.96
C ARG A 19 -4.17 6.94 27.73
N GLY A 20 -4.13 6.07 26.72
CA GLY A 20 -5.16 5.12 26.33
C GLY A 20 -4.50 3.85 25.80
N ASP A 21 -5.12 2.70 26.08
CA ASP A 21 -4.61 1.35 25.80
C ASP A 21 -4.21 1.20 24.32
N SER A 22 -2.92 1.02 24.05
CA SER A 22 -2.29 1.05 22.73
C SER A 22 -2.56 -0.19 21.87
N ALA A 23 -3.61 -0.96 22.20
CA ALA A 23 -3.99 -2.18 21.49
C ALA A 23 -5.02 -1.95 20.37
N ALA A 24 -5.45 -0.70 20.14
CA ALA A 24 -6.56 -0.39 19.23
C ALA A 24 -6.21 0.61 18.10
N PHE A 25 -4.93 0.88 17.85
CA PHE A 25 -4.52 1.78 16.77
C PHE A 25 -3.43 1.13 15.91
N ASP A 26 -3.85 0.18 15.08
CA ASP A 26 -3.03 -0.33 13.98
C ASP A 26 -3.30 0.53 12.74
N LEU A 27 -2.34 1.41 12.42
CA LEU A 27 -2.42 2.35 11.30
C LEU A 27 -2.06 1.70 9.96
N VAL A 28 -1.81 0.38 9.93
CA VAL A 28 -1.55 -0.38 8.70
C VAL A 28 -2.58 -1.51 8.61
N GLY A 29 -3.84 -1.13 8.40
CA GLY A 29 -4.94 -2.05 8.19
C GLY A 29 -4.81 -2.78 6.84
N ASP A 30 -4.54 -4.08 6.93
CA ASP A 30 -4.78 -5.08 5.90
C ASP A 30 -6.21 -4.92 5.35
N THR A 31 -6.39 -5.12 4.04
CA THR A 31 -7.61 -4.75 3.29
C THR A 31 -8.85 -5.62 3.58
N ALA A 32 -8.92 -6.24 4.76
CA ALA A 32 -10.00 -7.11 5.20
C ALA A 32 -11.06 -6.40 6.07
N ASP A 33 -10.80 -5.18 6.55
CA ASP A 33 -11.61 -4.51 7.57
C ASP A 33 -12.30 -3.23 7.07
N ALA A 34 -12.89 -3.24 5.88
CA ALA A 34 -13.81 -2.16 5.47
C ALA A 34 -15.03 -2.05 6.42
N ASP A 35 -15.36 -3.16 7.10
CA ASP A 35 -16.37 -3.23 8.15
C ASP A 35 -15.97 -2.47 9.44
N ASP A 36 -14.68 -2.26 9.71
CA ASP A 36 -14.21 -1.55 10.91
C ASP A 36 -14.51 -0.04 10.83
N PHE A 37 -14.43 0.56 9.65
CA PHE A 37 -14.76 1.97 9.46
C PHE A 37 -16.25 2.24 9.71
N LEU A 38 -17.15 1.45 9.12
CA LEU A 38 -18.60 1.58 9.30
C LEU A 38 -19.02 1.21 10.72
N SER A 39 -18.39 0.19 11.32
CA SER A 39 -18.63 -0.18 12.71
C SER A 39 -18.20 0.90 13.68
N ARG A 40 -17.08 1.58 13.40
CA ARG A 40 -16.58 2.69 14.23
C ARG A 40 -17.45 3.94 14.12
N GLU A 41 -17.91 4.29 12.91
CA GLU A 41 -18.90 5.38 12.74
C GLU A 41 -20.23 5.04 13.41
N ARG A 42 -20.73 3.80 13.28
CA ARG A 42 -21.95 3.35 13.94
C ARG A 42 -21.83 3.41 15.46
N ALA A 43 -20.67 3.05 16.03
CA ALA A 43 -20.44 3.14 17.46
C ALA A 43 -20.34 4.60 17.96
N LEU A 44 -19.83 5.51 17.13
CA LEU A 44 -19.73 6.93 17.44
C LEU A 44 -21.10 7.63 17.38
N LEU A 45 -21.92 7.27 16.39
CA LEU A 45 -23.18 7.94 16.07
C LEU A 45 -24.41 7.27 16.72
N GLY A 46 -24.26 6.02 17.19
CA GLY A 46 -25.29 5.30 17.94
C GLY A 46 -26.55 5.04 17.13
N ASP A 47 -27.73 5.31 17.72
CA ASP A 47 -29.04 5.10 17.08
C ASP A 47 -29.26 5.99 15.83
N ASP A 48 -28.54 7.11 15.71
CA ASP A 48 -28.63 7.99 14.54
C ASP A 48 -27.88 7.44 13.31
N ALA A 49 -27.01 6.44 13.48
CA ALA A 49 -26.29 5.79 12.39
C ALA A 49 -27.21 5.14 11.35
N ASP A 50 -28.38 4.64 11.77
CA ASP A 50 -29.35 4.00 10.87
C ASP A 50 -29.99 5.00 9.89
N GLN A 51 -29.84 6.31 10.09
CA GLN A 51 -30.31 7.34 9.14
C GLN A 51 -29.36 7.54 7.95
N PHE A 52 -28.10 7.11 8.09
CA PHE A 52 -27.06 7.29 7.07
C PHE A 52 -26.67 5.97 6.38
N ALA A 53 -27.15 4.83 6.89
CA ALA A 53 -26.92 3.52 6.27
C ALA A 53 -27.66 3.41 4.92
N SER A 54 -26.93 3.14 3.84
CA SER A 54 -27.49 2.92 2.51
C SER A 54 -27.58 1.42 2.16
N GLU A 55 -28.48 1.02 1.26
CA GLU A 55 -28.57 -0.38 0.81
C GLU A 55 -27.30 -0.85 0.08
N ASN A 56 -26.50 0.09 -0.43
CA ASN A 56 -25.23 -0.17 -1.13
C ASN A 56 -24.02 -0.34 -0.19
N ASP A 57 -24.14 -0.06 1.11
CA ASP A 57 -23.01 -0.19 2.06
C ASP A 57 -22.54 -1.64 2.22
N ARG A 58 -23.35 -2.62 1.78
CA ARG A 58 -23.03 -4.07 1.84
C ARG A 58 -22.46 -4.64 0.55
N THR A 59 -22.37 -3.87 -0.54
CA THR A 59 -21.93 -4.40 -1.84
C THR A 59 -20.42 -4.30 -2.05
N ALA A 60 -19.71 -3.58 -1.18
CA ALA A 60 -18.26 -3.45 -1.19
C ALA A 60 -17.53 -4.56 -0.39
N THR A 61 -18.15 -5.72 -0.22
CA THR A 61 -17.48 -6.89 0.39
C THR A 61 -16.64 -7.62 -0.65
N VAL A 62 -15.34 -7.76 -0.39
CA VAL A 62 -14.40 -8.53 -1.22
C VAL A 62 -14.70 -10.02 -1.03
N GLU A 63 -15.65 -10.57 -1.78
CA GLU A 63 -15.77 -12.02 -1.93
C GLU A 63 -14.70 -12.48 -2.93
N ASP A 64 -13.91 -13.50 -2.55
CA ASP A 64 -12.80 -14.10 -3.31
C ASP A 64 -13.29 -14.84 -4.57
N GLY A 65 -13.88 -14.08 -5.49
CA GLY A 65 -14.53 -14.56 -6.70
C GLY A 65 -14.32 -13.56 -7.83
N GLU A 66 -13.10 -13.54 -8.36
CA GLU A 66 -12.71 -13.12 -9.72
C GLU A 66 -13.26 -11.81 -10.34
N ASP A 67 -13.98 -10.97 -9.60
CA ASP A 67 -14.50 -9.70 -10.11
C ASP A 67 -13.65 -8.52 -9.66
N ASP A 68 -13.10 -7.85 -10.67
CA ASP A 68 -12.05 -6.84 -10.60
C ASP A 68 -12.58 -5.55 -9.96
N LEU A 69 -12.16 -5.32 -8.72
CA LEU A 69 -12.45 -4.16 -7.88
C LEU A 69 -11.96 -2.80 -8.44
N LEU A 70 -11.40 -2.77 -9.65
CA LEU A 70 -11.05 -1.53 -10.36
C LEU A 70 -11.47 -1.52 -11.83
N GLY A 71 -12.60 -2.15 -12.18
CA GLY A 71 -13.35 -1.84 -13.40
C GLY A 71 -12.53 -1.92 -14.69
N GLY A 72 -11.59 -2.86 -14.76
CA GLY A 72 -10.65 -3.03 -15.87
C GLY A 72 -11.01 -4.20 -16.78
N GLY A 73 -12.27 -4.36 -17.18
CA GLY A 73 -12.72 -5.49 -18.02
C GLY A 73 -13.69 -5.09 -19.12
N PHE A 74 -13.22 -5.05 -20.36
CA PHE A 74 -13.96 -4.78 -21.61
C PHE A 74 -15.35 -5.45 -21.69
N SER A 75 -16.39 -4.75 -21.26
CA SER A 75 -17.76 -4.95 -21.73
C SER A 75 -18.47 -3.59 -21.78
N GLN A 76 -18.37 -2.99 -22.96
CA GLN A 76 -18.97 -1.73 -23.32
C GLN A 76 -20.50 -1.82 -23.28
N ALA A 77 -21.10 -0.86 -22.57
CA ALA A 77 -22.49 -0.39 -22.68
C ALA A 77 -23.59 -1.07 -21.83
N GLN A 78 -23.51 -1.01 -20.48
CA GLN A 78 -24.75 -0.95 -19.67
C GLN A 78 -24.61 -0.44 -18.21
N ALA A 79 -23.43 -0.05 -17.71
CA ALA A 79 -23.26 0.28 -16.28
C ALA A 79 -23.06 1.78 -15.95
N GLY A 80 -23.19 2.67 -16.93
CA GLY A 80 -23.03 4.13 -16.70
C GLY A 80 -24.34 4.89 -16.45
N GLY A 81 -25.50 4.24 -16.64
CA GLY A 81 -26.81 4.88 -16.53
C GLY A 81 -27.43 4.79 -15.14
N GLU A 82 -27.21 3.68 -14.42
CA GLU A 82 -27.86 3.42 -13.13
C GLU A 82 -27.23 4.22 -11.99
N GLU A 83 -25.90 4.25 -11.90
CA GLU A 83 -25.13 5.05 -10.93
C GLU A 83 -25.45 6.56 -11.05
N MET A 84 -25.54 7.07 -12.27
CA MET A 84 -25.85 8.47 -12.55
C MET A 84 -27.33 8.81 -12.25
N SER A 85 -28.25 7.87 -12.47
CA SER A 85 -29.66 8.02 -12.11
C SER A 85 -29.92 7.99 -10.60
N GLY A 86 -29.12 7.21 -9.85
CA GLY A 86 -29.19 7.17 -8.38
C GLY A 86 -28.69 8.47 -7.75
N PHE A 87 -27.65 9.07 -8.33
CA PHE A 87 -27.18 10.40 -7.97
C PHE A 87 -28.20 11.49 -8.32
N GLU A 88 -28.78 11.46 -9.53
CA GLU A 88 -29.78 12.45 -9.98
C GLU A 88 -31.11 12.40 -9.20
N SER A 89 -31.48 11.25 -8.63
CA SER A 89 -32.70 11.09 -7.82
C SER A 89 -32.52 11.47 -6.35
N SER A 90 -31.29 11.51 -5.86
CA SER A 90 -30.94 11.89 -4.48
C SER A 90 -30.84 13.41 -4.28
N PHE A 91 -30.84 14.18 -5.36
CA PHE A 91 -30.91 15.64 -5.31
C PHE A 91 -32.21 16.13 -5.97
N PRO A 92 -32.87 17.16 -5.42
CA PRO A 92 -33.99 17.80 -6.12
C PRO A 92 -33.52 18.24 -7.51
N ALA A 93 -34.21 17.78 -8.57
CA ALA A 93 -33.89 18.16 -9.93
C ALA A 93 -33.94 19.70 -10.04
N ILE A 94 -32.76 20.31 -10.22
CA ILE A 94 -32.69 21.73 -10.56
C ILE A 94 -33.27 21.83 -11.97
N ASP A 95 -34.46 22.41 -12.07
CA ASP A 95 -35.06 22.73 -13.36
C ASP A 95 -34.10 23.69 -14.08
N THR A 96 -33.31 23.17 -15.02
CA THR A 96 -32.39 23.97 -15.85
C THR A 96 -33.16 24.90 -16.79
N THR A 97 -34.49 24.79 -16.85
CA THR A 97 -35.37 25.84 -17.38
C THR A 97 -35.83 26.78 -16.28
N ASN A 98 -34.90 27.27 -15.45
CA ASN A 98 -35.18 28.37 -14.56
C ASN A 98 -35.34 29.66 -15.38
N GLU A 99 -36.57 29.98 -15.76
CA GLU A 99 -36.97 31.24 -16.42
C GLU A 99 -36.60 32.49 -15.58
N HIS A 100 -36.13 32.30 -14.33
CA HIS A 100 -35.66 33.34 -13.42
C HIS A 100 -34.13 33.53 -13.41
N MET A 101 -33.35 32.78 -14.20
CA MET A 101 -31.90 33.04 -14.35
C MET A 101 -31.63 33.95 -15.55
N ALA A 102 -31.18 35.17 -15.27
CA ALA A 102 -30.61 36.06 -16.28
C ALA A 102 -29.36 35.41 -16.92
N PRO A 103 -29.08 35.66 -18.21
CA PRO A 103 -27.94 35.08 -18.91
C PRO A 103 -26.64 35.57 -18.27
N GLY A 104 -26.02 34.72 -17.43
CA GLY A 104 -24.82 35.08 -16.67
C GLY A 104 -24.65 34.39 -15.31
N GLY A 105 -25.55 33.50 -14.89
CA GLY A 105 -25.30 32.57 -13.77
C GLY A 105 -25.21 33.22 -12.37
N THR A 106 -25.65 34.46 -12.19
CA THR A 106 -25.67 35.15 -10.88
C THR A 106 -27.09 35.24 -10.33
N ILE A 107 -27.29 34.71 -9.11
CA ILE A 107 -28.59 34.60 -8.42
C ILE A 107 -29.13 35.95 -7.90
N THR A 108 -28.34 37.03 -7.94
CA THR A 108 -28.75 38.35 -7.40
C THR A 108 -29.25 39.31 -8.48
N GLY A 109 -29.67 38.80 -9.65
CA GLY A 109 -30.19 39.60 -10.75
C GLY A 109 -31.61 40.10 -10.46
N SER A 110 -31.75 41.40 -10.22
CA SER A 110 -33.03 42.13 -10.11
C SER A 110 -34.08 41.65 -11.11
N SER A 111 -35.32 41.43 -10.65
CA SER A 111 -36.48 40.93 -11.40
C SER A 111 -37.06 41.89 -12.45
N LEU A 112 -36.25 42.78 -13.02
CA LEU A 112 -36.70 43.75 -14.01
C LEU A 112 -36.50 43.19 -15.42
N PRO A 113 -37.48 43.32 -16.33
CA PRO A 113 -37.38 42.79 -17.68
C PRO A 113 -36.19 43.43 -18.41
N PHE A 114 -35.31 42.58 -18.95
CA PHE A 114 -34.15 42.98 -19.73
C PHE A 114 -34.59 43.74 -20.99
N LEU A 115 -34.25 45.03 -21.05
CA LEU A 115 -34.50 45.88 -22.22
C LEU A 115 -33.16 46.04 -22.98
N PRO A 116 -33.02 45.49 -24.20
CA PRO A 116 -31.77 45.57 -24.95
C PRO A 116 -31.47 47.02 -25.34
N GLY A 117 -30.33 47.55 -24.86
CA GLY A 117 -29.82 48.90 -25.20
C GLY A 117 -29.55 49.84 -24.03
N GLN A 118 -29.81 49.45 -22.79
CA GLN A 118 -29.41 50.23 -21.60
C GLN A 118 -28.11 49.67 -20.99
N PRO A 119 -27.15 50.52 -20.58
CA PRO A 119 -25.95 50.06 -19.88
C PRO A 119 -26.34 49.47 -18.53
N ALA A 120 -25.99 48.21 -18.29
CA ALA A 120 -26.15 47.58 -16.98
C ALA A 120 -25.34 48.37 -15.92
N PRO A 121 -25.88 48.64 -14.72
CA PRO A 121 -25.10 49.27 -13.67
C PRO A 121 -24.03 48.28 -13.19
N SER A 122 -22.79 48.45 -13.68
CA SER A 122 -21.62 47.80 -13.12
C SER A 122 -21.35 48.40 -11.75
N PHE A 123 -21.81 47.72 -10.70
CA PHE A 123 -21.45 48.07 -9.33
C PHE A 123 -19.96 47.79 -9.13
N THR A 124 -19.14 48.79 -9.39
CA THR A 124 -17.78 48.86 -8.86
C THR A 124 -17.89 49.48 -7.48
N PRO A 125 -17.59 48.75 -6.39
CA PRO A 125 -17.60 49.35 -5.07
C PRO A 125 -16.59 50.50 -5.09
N GLN A 126 -17.08 51.73 -5.01
CA GLN A 126 -16.25 52.91 -4.81
C GLN A 126 -15.51 52.70 -3.51
N ARG A 127 -14.21 52.40 -3.59
CA ARG A 127 -13.32 52.40 -2.42
C ARG A 127 -13.33 53.82 -1.90
N SER A 128 -14.01 54.06 -0.79
CA SER A 128 -13.87 55.30 -0.06
C SER A 128 -12.40 55.46 0.32
N ASP A 129 -11.75 56.56 -0.06
CA ASP A 129 -10.37 56.94 0.35
C ASP A 129 -10.24 57.20 1.87
N SER A 130 -11.16 56.69 2.68
CA SER A 130 -11.09 56.71 4.13
C SER A 130 -10.12 55.62 4.59
N PRO A 131 -9.25 55.88 5.59
CA PRO A 131 -8.37 54.85 6.14
C PRO A 131 -9.21 53.63 6.54
N GLU A 132 -8.77 52.42 6.16
CA GLU A 132 -9.46 51.19 6.55
C GLU A 132 -9.65 51.20 8.08
N PRO A 133 -10.84 50.84 8.60
CA PRO A 133 -11.08 50.84 10.04
C PRO A 133 -10.12 49.85 10.71
N ASP A 134 -9.56 50.25 11.86
CA ASP A 134 -8.49 49.51 12.56
C ASP A 134 -8.82 48.03 12.80
N VAL A 135 -10.10 47.70 13.03
CA VAL A 135 -10.58 46.32 13.19
C VAL A 135 -10.34 45.47 11.93
N ILE A 136 -10.51 46.04 10.74
CA ILE A 136 -10.27 45.34 9.47
C ILE A 136 -8.76 45.15 9.26
N ARG A 137 -7.95 46.13 9.64
CA ARG A 137 -6.49 46.04 9.57
C ARG A 137 -5.96 44.92 10.48
N GLU A 138 -6.37 44.89 11.75
CA GLU A 138 -5.99 43.83 12.69
C GLU A 138 -6.49 42.44 12.25
N TRP A 139 -7.68 42.37 11.65
CA TRP A 139 -8.20 41.11 11.11
C TRP A 139 -7.37 40.60 9.91
N ARG A 140 -6.97 41.50 8.99
CA ARG A 140 -6.09 41.14 7.87
C ARG A 140 -4.73 40.66 8.37
N GLU A 141 -4.11 41.39 9.30
CA GLU A 141 -2.83 41.01 9.90
C GLU A 141 -2.91 39.62 10.57
N ARG A 142 -3.98 39.35 11.34
CA ARG A 142 -4.19 38.04 11.97
C ARG A 142 -4.40 36.92 10.96
N ARG A 143 -5.16 37.19 9.89
CA ARG A 143 -5.38 36.23 8.80
C ARG A 143 -4.07 35.92 8.07
N ASP A 144 -3.31 36.94 7.73
CA ASP A 144 -2.06 36.80 7.00
C ASP A 144 -1.02 36.02 7.83
N LEU A 145 -0.96 36.25 9.15
CA LEU A 145 -0.15 35.44 10.06
C LEU A 145 -0.61 33.97 10.12
N GLN A 146 -1.92 33.72 10.14
CA GLN A 146 -2.44 32.35 10.10
C GLN A 146 -2.14 31.64 8.78
N ILE A 147 -2.19 32.36 7.66
CA ILE A 147 -1.82 31.83 6.34
C ILE A 147 -0.33 31.51 6.32
N GLN A 148 0.52 32.44 6.75
CA GLN A 148 1.98 32.23 6.83
C GLN A 148 2.33 31.00 7.68
N HIS A 149 1.74 30.85 8.86
CA HIS A 149 1.95 29.67 9.69
C HIS A 149 1.51 28.37 9.01
N ARG A 150 0.38 28.38 8.28
CA ARG A 150 -0.08 27.19 7.53
C ARG A 150 0.86 26.88 6.37
N ASP A 151 1.36 27.89 5.69
CA ASP A 151 2.30 27.73 4.57
C ASP A 151 3.66 27.21 5.07
N GLU A 152 4.15 27.69 6.21
CA GLU A 152 5.37 27.20 6.87
C GLU A 152 5.25 25.72 7.24
N VAL A 153 4.14 25.32 7.88
CA VAL A 153 3.89 23.91 8.23
C VAL A 153 3.74 23.04 6.98
N ALA A 154 3.10 23.55 5.92
CA ALA A 154 2.96 22.82 4.67
C ALA A 154 4.31 22.62 3.98
N GLU A 155 5.16 23.64 3.96
CA GLU A 155 6.50 23.55 3.39
C GLU A 155 7.39 22.63 4.23
N GLU A 156 7.34 22.69 5.56
CA GLU A 156 8.07 21.77 6.43
C GLU A 156 7.67 20.32 6.19
N ARG A 157 6.37 20.02 6.12
CA ARG A 157 5.87 18.67 5.80
C ARG A 157 6.36 18.20 4.43
N LYS A 158 6.28 19.06 3.41
CA LYS A 158 6.77 18.74 2.08
C LYS A 158 8.27 18.46 2.08
N GLN A 159 9.07 19.26 2.77
CA GLN A 159 10.52 19.05 2.90
C GLN A 159 10.82 17.77 3.67
N SER A 160 10.06 17.45 4.72
CA SER A 160 10.17 16.17 5.44
C SER A 160 9.90 14.98 4.53
N THR A 161 8.81 15.02 3.76
CA THR A 161 8.47 13.95 2.80
C THR A 161 9.54 13.81 1.72
N ILE A 162 10.11 14.91 1.23
CA ILE A 162 11.21 14.85 0.26
C ILE A 162 12.46 14.22 0.87
N LYS A 163 12.83 14.60 2.09
CA LYS A 163 13.98 14.01 2.80
C LYS A 163 13.78 12.53 3.09
N GLU A 164 12.59 12.14 3.54
CA GLU A 164 12.23 10.75 3.78
C GLU A 164 12.26 9.94 2.47
N ALA A 165 11.74 10.48 1.38
CA ALA A 165 11.82 9.84 0.06
C ALA A 165 13.29 9.66 -0.40
N GLN A 166 14.15 10.66 -0.17
CA GLN A 166 15.59 10.55 -0.47
C GLN A 166 16.27 9.46 0.39
N GLN A 167 16.01 9.45 1.69
CA GLN A 167 16.53 8.43 2.61
C GLN A 167 16.08 7.02 2.19
N ASN A 168 14.80 6.85 1.87
CA ASN A 168 14.29 5.57 1.39
C ASN A 168 14.96 5.11 0.08
N ILE A 169 15.29 6.04 -0.82
CA ILE A 169 16.04 5.73 -2.05
C ILE A 169 17.47 5.26 -1.71
N ASP A 170 18.16 5.98 -0.83
CA ASP A 170 19.51 5.64 -0.41
C ASP A 170 19.54 4.27 0.30
N ASP A 171 18.63 4.05 1.25
CA ASP A 171 18.46 2.78 1.97
C ASP A 171 18.14 1.63 1.02
N PHE A 172 17.32 1.85 -0.02
CA PHE A 172 17.03 0.84 -1.03
C PHE A 172 18.30 0.42 -1.77
N TYR A 173 19.13 1.37 -2.20
CA TYR A 173 20.36 1.05 -2.92
C TYR A 173 21.42 0.41 -2.02
N GLU A 174 21.55 0.86 -0.78
CA GLU A 174 22.43 0.20 0.20
C GLU A 174 21.98 -1.24 0.45
N ASN A 175 20.70 -1.46 0.73
CA ASN A 175 20.15 -2.79 0.98
C ASN A 175 20.25 -3.69 -0.25
N TYR A 176 19.98 -3.17 -1.45
CA TYR A 176 20.13 -3.89 -2.71
C TYR A 176 21.59 -4.32 -2.94
N ASN A 177 22.54 -3.39 -2.78
CA ASN A 177 23.96 -3.69 -2.96
C ASN A 177 24.45 -4.70 -1.93
N ASN A 178 24.07 -4.54 -0.67
CA ASN A 178 24.38 -5.49 0.40
C ASN A 178 23.80 -6.88 0.11
N LYS A 179 22.56 -6.96 -0.36
CA LYS A 179 21.91 -8.23 -0.72
C LYS A 179 22.63 -8.87 -1.91
N LYS A 180 22.92 -8.10 -2.96
CA LYS A 180 23.65 -8.55 -4.14
C LYS A 180 25.04 -9.09 -3.75
N GLU A 181 25.79 -8.36 -2.92
CA GLU A 181 27.11 -8.80 -2.48
C GLU A 181 27.04 -10.07 -1.64
N LYS A 182 26.06 -10.18 -0.74
CA LYS A 182 25.79 -11.41 0.03
C LYS A 182 25.45 -12.60 -0.88
N GLU A 183 24.62 -12.39 -1.90
CA GLU A 183 24.27 -13.44 -2.87
C GLU A 183 25.49 -13.86 -3.70
N ILE A 184 26.28 -12.92 -4.20
CA ILE A 184 27.53 -13.21 -4.91
C ILE A 184 28.51 -13.98 -4.02
N ALA A 185 28.69 -13.53 -2.76
CA ALA A 185 29.56 -14.20 -1.80
C ALA A 185 29.06 -15.62 -1.48
N LYS A 186 27.74 -15.80 -1.35
CA LYS A 186 27.11 -17.11 -1.17
C LYS A 186 27.35 -18.01 -2.37
N THR A 187 27.06 -17.56 -3.59
CA THR A 187 27.31 -18.36 -4.81
C THR A 187 28.80 -18.68 -4.98
N ARG A 188 29.70 -17.75 -4.64
CA ARG A 188 31.13 -18.01 -4.67
C ARG A 188 31.52 -19.08 -3.66
N LYS A 189 31.03 -19.00 -2.43
CA LYS A 189 31.28 -20.00 -1.39
C LYS A 189 30.72 -21.37 -1.80
N GLU A 190 29.50 -21.41 -2.34
CA GLU A 190 28.89 -22.64 -2.85
C GLU A 190 29.70 -23.23 -4.02
N ALA A 191 30.25 -22.39 -4.90
CA ALA A 191 31.11 -22.84 -5.98
C ALA A 191 32.45 -23.39 -5.46
N GLU A 192 33.06 -22.72 -4.47
CA GLU A 192 34.29 -23.20 -3.81
C GLU A 192 34.03 -24.53 -3.06
N GLU A 193 32.90 -24.66 -2.36
CA GLU A 193 32.47 -25.90 -1.71
C GLU A 193 32.17 -27.01 -2.74
N PHE A 194 31.54 -26.67 -3.86
CA PHE A 194 31.28 -27.63 -4.93
C PHE A 194 32.59 -28.13 -5.56
N LEU A 195 33.55 -27.23 -5.81
CA LEU A 195 34.88 -27.60 -6.28
C LEU A 195 35.63 -28.46 -5.25
N ALA A 196 35.60 -28.08 -3.98
CA ALA A 196 36.21 -28.87 -2.90
C ALA A 196 35.57 -30.26 -2.79
N ASN A 197 34.22 -30.36 -2.85
CA ASN A 197 33.52 -31.65 -2.86
C ASN A 197 33.85 -32.50 -4.09
N ARG A 198 34.02 -31.86 -5.27
CA ARG A 198 34.46 -32.56 -6.48
C ARG A 198 35.90 -33.06 -6.34
N ASP A 199 36.79 -32.24 -5.81
CA ASP A 199 38.19 -32.58 -5.65
C ASP A 199 38.35 -33.67 -4.54
N ASP A 200 37.59 -33.63 -3.44
CA ASP A 200 37.51 -34.72 -2.46
C ASP A 200 36.87 -36.01 -3.03
N THR A 201 35.90 -35.87 -3.92
CA THR A 201 35.31 -37.03 -4.64
C THR A 201 36.30 -37.65 -5.62
N THR A 202 37.30 -36.92 -6.09
CA THR A 202 38.32 -37.43 -7.03
C THR A 202 39.61 -37.87 -6.34
N ALA A 203 39.95 -37.32 -5.17
CA ALA A 203 41.25 -37.50 -4.53
C ALA A 203 41.37 -38.67 -3.54
N GLY A 204 40.28 -39.30 -3.08
CA GLY A 204 40.36 -40.33 -2.04
C GLY A 204 39.40 -41.51 -2.19
N GLY A 205 39.93 -42.74 -2.11
CA GLY A 205 39.17 -43.98 -2.00
C GLY A 205 39.31 -44.96 -3.17
N THR A 206 38.71 -46.14 -3.03
CA THR A 206 38.64 -47.14 -4.11
C THR A 206 37.80 -46.59 -5.28
N SER A 207 38.00 -47.10 -6.50
CA SER A 207 37.23 -46.64 -7.67
C SER A 207 35.71 -46.75 -7.47
N TRP A 208 35.26 -47.72 -6.68
CA TRP A 208 33.85 -47.92 -6.32
C TRP A 208 33.32 -46.89 -5.32
N GLU A 209 34.15 -46.39 -4.41
CA GLU A 209 33.78 -45.32 -3.50
C GLU A 209 33.56 -43.99 -4.23
N ARG A 210 34.34 -43.72 -5.29
CA ARG A 210 34.13 -42.58 -6.20
C ARG A 210 32.83 -42.71 -6.98
N ILE A 211 32.54 -43.89 -7.54
CA ILE A 211 31.28 -44.16 -8.26
C ILE A 211 30.08 -44.01 -7.32
N ALA A 212 30.18 -44.49 -6.07
CA ALA A 212 29.12 -44.37 -5.08
C ALA A 212 28.86 -42.92 -4.61
N LYS A 213 29.86 -42.03 -4.63
CA LYS A 213 29.68 -40.59 -4.37
C LYS A 213 28.98 -39.86 -5.54
N LEU A 214 29.19 -40.30 -6.78
CA LEU A 214 28.59 -39.70 -7.99
C LEU A 214 27.17 -40.19 -8.29
N VAL A 215 26.83 -41.40 -7.85
CA VAL A 215 25.53 -42.03 -8.09
C VAL A 215 24.62 -41.81 -6.88
N ASP A 216 23.38 -41.36 -7.11
CA ASP A 216 22.38 -41.24 -6.04
C ASP A 216 21.90 -42.63 -5.57
N LEU A 217 22.48 -43.09 -4.46
CA LEU A 217 22.15 -44.37 -3.82
C LEU A 217 20.95 -44.25 -2.86
N SER A 218 20.34 -43.07 -2.70
CA SER A 218 19.21 -42.82 -1.81
C SER A 218 17.96 -43.61 -2.19
N GLY A 219 17.85 -44.02 -3.47
CA GLY A 219 16.70 -44.79 -3.96
C GLY A 219 15.37 -44.04 -3.89
N LYS A 220 15.41 -42.73 -3.65
CA LYS A 220 14.24 -41.87 -3.43
C LYS A 220 13.77 -41.27 -4.77
N GLY A 221 12.48 -41.37 -5.05
CA GLY A 221 11.85 -40.82 -6.26
C GLY A 221 11.80 -41.77 -7.46
N THR A 222 11.23 -41.28 -8.57
CA THR A 222 10.95 -42.06 -9.80
C THR A 222 12.20 -42.66 -10.45
N LYS A 223 13.37 -42.06 -10.22
CA LYS A 223 14.68 -42.55 -10.69
C LYS A 223 15.25 -43.67 -9.81
N GLY A 224 14.87 -43.73 -8.53
CA GLY A 224 15.41 -44.67 -7.54
C GLY A 224 14.95 -46.11 -7.72
N GLY A 225 13.80 -46.33 -8.37
CA GLY A 225 13.19 -47.66 -8.56
C GLY A 225 12.63 -48.23 -7.25
N ALA A 226 11.43 -48.81 -7.30
CA ALA A 226 10.79 -49.42 -6.15
C ALA A 226 11.64 -50.55 -5.53
N SER A 227 11.44 -50.82 -4.25
CA SER A 227 12.10 -51.93 -3.55
C SER A 227 11.81 -53.26 -4.26
N GLY A 228 12.85 -53.97 -4.70
CA GLY A 228 12.75 -55.19 -5.52
C GLY A 228 12.95 -55.01 -7.03
N SER A 229 13.09 -53.78 -7.53
CA SER A 229 13.48 -53.51 -8.93
C SER A 229 14.93 -53.89 -9.21
N ASP A 230 15.28 -54.18 -10.47
CA ASP A 230 16.68 -54.31 -10.93
C ASP A 230 17.55 -53.12 -10.52
N LYS A 231 16.97 -51.91 -10.44
CA LYS A 231 17.67 -50.71 -9.94
C LYS A 231 17.98 -50.81 -8.44
N ALA A 232 17.13 -51.46 -7.65
CA ALA A 232 17.39 -51.73 -6.23
C ALA A 232 18.50 -52.78 -6.06
N ARG A 233 18.50 -53.84 -6.89
CA ARG A 233 19.59 -54.83 -6.93
C ARG A 233 20.93 -54.23 -7.35
N PHE A 234 20.90 -53.32 -8.33
CA PHE A 234 22.09 -52.57 -8.75
C PHE A 234 22.60 -51.64 -7.64
N ARG A 235 21.71 -50.98 -6.89
CA ARG A 235 22.09 -50.20 -5.69
C ARG A 235 22.73 -51.08 -4.60
N GLU A 236 22.17 -52.27 -4.33
CA GLU A 236 22.75 -53.24 -3.39
C GLU A 236 24.15 -53.69 -3.82
N LEU A 237 24.35 -53.94 -5.12
CA LEU A 237 25.65 -54.31 -5.69
C LEU A 237 26.68 -53.16 -5.59
N LEU A 238 26.28 -51.92 -5.85
CA LEU A 238 27.17 -50.76 -5.69
C LEU A 238 27.57 -50.54 -4.22
N LEU A 239 26.65 -50.79 -3.28
CA LEU A 239 26.93 -50.71 -1.85
C LEU A 239 27.85 -51.83 -1.36
N SER A 240 27.77 -53.03 -1.93
CA SER A 240 28.70 -54.12 -1.59
C SER A 240 30.10 -53.86 -2.16
N LEU A 241 30.18 -53.41 -3.42
CA LEU A 241 31.45 -53.06 -4.08
C LEU A 241 32.14 -51.86 -3.43
N LYS A 242 31.38 -50.90 -2.88
CA LYS A 242 31.93 -49.80 -2.07
C LYS A 242 32.64 -50.31 -0.80
N LYS A 243 32.10 -51.34 -0.15
CA LYS A 243 32.62 -51.88 1.12
C LYS A 243 33.76 -52.89 0.93
N ASP A 244 33.92 -53.42 -0.28
CA ASP A 244 34.91 -54.45 -0.58
C ASP A 244 36.23 -53.82 -1.09
N GLU A 245 37.26 -53.83 -0.24
CA GLU A 245 38.60 -53.32 -0.56
C GLU A 245 39.35 -54.17 -1.61
N LYS A 246 38.91 -55.40 -1.87
CA LYS A 246 39.47 -56.30 -2.92
C LYS A 246 38.63 -56.32 -4.19
N ALA A 247 37.64 -55.45 -4.31
CA ALA A 247 36.82 -55.38 -5.51
C ALA A 247 37.68 -55.13 -6.77
N PRO A 248 37.32 -55.70 -7.93
CA PRO A 248 38.04 -55.45 -9.17
C PRO A 248 38.06 -53.94 -9.48
N GLY A 249 39.25 -53.39 -9.73
CA GLY A 249 39.47 -51.95 -9.92
C GLY A 249 39.56 -51.12 -8.64
N ALA A 250 39.55 -51.72 -7.45
CA ALA A 250 39.75 -51.04 -6.18
C ALA A 250 41.20 -50.57 -5.96
N THR A 251 42.17 -51.34 -6.47
CA THR A 251 43.56 -50.90 -6.62
C THR A 251 43.70 -50.35 -8.04
N GLY A 252 44.00 -49.07 -8.17
CA GLY A 252 44.10 -48.40 -9.48
C GLY A 252 45.12 -49.08 -10.40
N TYR A 253 44.91 -48.96 -11.71
CA TYR A 253 45.95 -49.14 -12.72
C TYR A 253 46.85 -47.89 -12.76
#